data_AF-A0AAV1V1M5-F1
#
_entry.id   AF-A0AAV1V1M5-F1
#
_cell.length_a   1.000
_cell.length_b   1.000
_cell.length_c   1.000
_cell.angle_alpha   90.00
_cell.angle_beta   90.00
_cell.angle_gamma   90.00
#
_symmetry.space_group_name_H-M   'P 1'
#
loop_
_entity.id
_entity.type
_entity.pdbx_description
1 polymer ?
#
loop_
_entity_poly.entity_id
_entity_poly.type
_entity_poly.pdbx_seq_one_letter_code
_entity_poly.pdbx_strand_id
1 'polypeptide(L)'
;MRRSETLKIDISRYKGTDEDSWTLGLKLHDPNVFESSDIVKSRLKETFEPPRAEFRARSALLRLKRGKRDMHAYAQHLRYLASSVAENPVDEHTLINVFIYGLVNRPVKTYMLREDFHTL
;
A
#
# COMPACT_ATOMS: atom_id res chain seq x y z
N MET A 1 -4.69 37.06 5.21
CA MET A 1 -5.81 36.38 4.52
C MET A 1 -5.29 35.08 3.93
N ARG A 2 -5.56 33.91 4.53
CA ARG A 2 -5.11 32.61 4.01
C ARG A 2 -6.17 32.08 3.04
N ARG A 3 -5.77 31.82 1.80
CA ARG A 3 -6.59 31.17 0.75
C ARG A 3 -6.95 29.77 1.23
N SER A 4 -8.24 29.50 1.46
CA SER A 4 -8.75 28.16 1.70
C SER A 4 -8.94 27.45 0.36
N GLU A 5 -7.98 26.62 -0.03
CA GLU A 5 -8.11 25.72 -1.16
C GLU A 5 -9.03 24.57 -0.74
N THR A 6 -10.28 24.60 -1.21
CA THR A 6 -11.22 23.49 -1.03
C THR A 6 -10.73 22.28 -1.84
N LEU A 7 -10.20 21.27 -1.15
CA LEU A 7 -9.85 19.98 -1.75
C LEU A 7 -11.15 19.24 -2.09
N LYS A 8 -11.54 19.31 -3.37
CA LYS A 8 -12.63 18.50 -3.92
C LYS A 8 -12.11 17.08 -4.09
N ILE A 9 -12.40 16.22 -3.12
CA ILE A 9 -12.12 14.78 -3.22
C ILE A 9 -13.18 14.19 -4.15
N ASP A 10 -12.75 13.68 -5.30
CA ASP A 10 -13.62 12.97 -6.23
C ASP A 10 -13.91 11.56 -5.70
N ILE A 11 -15.06 11.44 -5.04
CA ILE A 11 -15.49 10.22 -4.36
C ILE A 11 -16.02 9.18 -5.36
N SER A 12 -16.20 9.53 -6.65
CA SER A 12 -16.74 8.65 -7.68
C SER A 12 -15.88 7.42 -8.00
N ARG A 13 -14.62 7.42 -7.54
CA ARG A 13 -13.66 6.31 -7.69
C ARG A 13 -13.87 5.18 -6.67
N TYR A 14 -14.49 5.48 -5.54
CA TYR A 14 -14.95 4.48 -4.59
C TYR A 14 -16.39 4.19 -5.05
N LYS A 15 -16.68 2.94 -5.42
CA LYS A 15 -18.02 2.49 -5.83
C LYS A 15 -18.39 1.24 -5.06
N GLY A 16 -19.20 1.37 -4.02
CA GLY A 16 -19.65 0.32 -3.12
C GLY A 16 -20.92 0.73 -2.36
N THR A 17 -21.80 -0.23 -2.08
CA THR A 17 -23.15 -0.01 -1.51
C THR A 17 -23.18 0.75 -0.18
N ASP A 18 -22.07 0.79 0.56
CA ASP A 18 -21.91 1.48 1.84
C ASP A 18 -21.48 2.96 1.70
N GLU A 19 -21.22 3.45 0.49
CA GLU A 19 -20.73 4.81 0.25
C GLU A 19 -21.83 5.86 0.25
N ASP A 20 -23.01 5.55 -0.26
CA ASP A 20 -24.09 6.53 -0.33
C ASP A 20 -24.52 6.92 1.10
N SER A 21 -24.57 5.96 2.03
CA SER A 21 -24.88 6.24 3.44
C SER A 21 -23.74 6.97 4.17
N TRP A 22 -22.48 6.61 3.94
CA TRP A 22 -21.32 7.26 4.56
C TRP A 22 -21.10 8.69 4.03
N THR A 23 -21.19 8.89 2.72
CA THR A 23 -21.06 10.22 2.09
C THR A 23 -22.25 11.14 2.41
N LEU A 24 -23.47 10.60 2.57
CA LEU A 24 -24.62 11.34 3.11
C LEU A 24 -24.38 11.75 4.58
N GLY A 25 -23.86 10.84 5.41
CA GLY A 25 -23.51 11.14 6.80
C GLY A 25 -22.44 12.24 6.94
N LEU A 26 -21.51 12.30 5.98
CA LEU A 26 -20.50 13.35 5.88
C LEU A 26 -21.02 14.69 5.37
N LYS A 27 -21.94 14.68 4.39
CA LYS A 27 -22.60 15.89 3.87
C LYS A 27 -23.57 16.55 4.85
N LEU A 28 -24.09 15.80 5.83
CA LEU A 28 -25.00 16.30 6.87
C LEU A 28 -24.27 17.04 7.99
N HIS A 29 -22.95 16.88 8.11
CA HIS A 29 -22.14 17.75 8.93
C HIS A 29 -21.55 18.87 8.06
N ASP A 30 -21.49 20.06 8.67
CA ASP A 30 -20.99 21.35 8.20
C ASP A 30 -20.16 21.36 6.89
N PRO A 31 -20.34 22.31 5.95
CA PRO A 31 -19.46 22.48 4.79
C PRO A 31 -17.95 22.58 5.09
N ASN A 32 -17.56 22.74 6.36
CA ASN A 32 -16.18 22.73 6.85
C ASN A 32 -15.80 21.49 7.71
N VAL A 33 -16.42 20.30 7.48
CA VAL A 33 -16.18 19.05 8.26
C VAL A 33 -14.71 18.61 8.37
N PHE A 34 -13.86 19.03 7.44
CA PHE A 34 -12.46 18.64 7.43
C PHE A 34 -11.55 19.86 7.44
N GLU A 35 -11.10 20.24 8.63
CA GLU A 35 -10.15 21.34 8.83
C GLU A 35 -8.73 21.00 8.31
N SER A 36 -8.38 19.71 8.21
CA SER A 36 -7.07 19.24 7.75
C SER A 36 -7.15 17.97 6.91
N SER A 37 -6.27 17.85 5.92
CA SER A 37 -6.10 16.62 5.12
C SER A 37 -5.80 15.39 5.97
N ASP A 38 -5.19 15.56 7.15
CA ASP A 38 -4.86 14.43 8.02
C ASP A 38 -6.10 13.83 8.68
N ILE A 39 -7.09 14.67 9.00
CA ILE A 39 -8.38 14.26 9.55
C ILE A 39 -9.15 13.44 8.50
N VAL A 40 -9.15 13.90 7.25
CA VAL A 40 -9.75 13.15 6.14
C VAL A 40 -9.11 11.78 6.00
N LYS A 41 -7.76 11.72 5.95
CA LYS A 41 -7.02 10.46 5.82
C LYS A 41 -7.31 9.52 6.98
N SER A 42 -7.35 10.03 8.21
CA SER A 42 -7.67 9.23 9.40
C SER A 42 -9.09 8.66 9.32
N ARG A 43 -10.10 9.46 8.96
CA ARG A 43 -11.48 8.99 8.83
C ARG A 43 -11.67 7.96 7.71
N LEU A 44 -10.99 8.16 6.58
CA LEU A 44 -10.96 7.19 5.49
C LEU A 44 -10.34 5.88 5.94
N LYS A 45 -9.21 5.94 6.65
CA LYS A 45 -8.54 4.77 7.22
C LYS A 45 -9.47 4.05 8.21
N GLU A 46 -10.09 4.76 9.13
CA GLU A 46 -11.02 4.19 10.12
C GLU A 46 -12.25 3.52 9.47
N THR A 47 -12.79 4.11 8.41
CA THR A 47 -14.02 3.60 7.77
C THR A 47 -13.72 2.42 6.83
N PHE A 48 -12.68 2.54 6.02
CA PHE A 48 -12.45 1.64 4.88
C PHE A 48 -11.28 0.68 5.08
N GLU A 49 -10.37 0.93 6.03
CA GLU A 49 -9.26 0.03 6.26
C GLU A 49 -9.75 -1.22 7.01
N PRO A 50 -9.61 -2.42 6.41
CA PRO A 50 -10.09 -3.62 7.09
C PRO A 50 -9.20 -3.91 8.32
N PRO A 51 -9.74 -4.49 9.40
CA PRO A 51 -9.00 -4.68 10.66
C PRO A 51 -7.65 -5.38 10.46
N ARG A 52 -6.55 -4.89 11.01
CA ARG A 52 -5.20 -5.49 10.84
C ARG A 52 -4.69 -5.49 9.39
N ALA A 53 -5.03 -4.50 8.57
CA ALA A 53 -4.58 -4.41 7.17
C ALA A 53 -3.06 -4.41 7.04
N GLU A 54 -2.34 -3.65 7.87
CA GLU A 54 -0.89 -3.64 7.87
C GLU A 54 -0.32 -5.04 8.17
N PHE A 55 -0.85 -5.74 9.18
CA PHE A 55 -0.39 -7.10 9.51
C PHE A 55 -0.64 -8.07 8.36
N ARG A 56 -1.80 -7.96 7.68
CA ARG A 56 -2.08 -8.76 6.47
C ARG A 56 -1.11 -8.45 5.35
N ALA A 57 -0.83 -7.17 5.09
CA ALA A 57 0.13 -6.74 4.06
C ALA A 57 1.54 -7.26 4.36
N ARG A 58 2.00 -7.14 5.60
CA ARG A 58 3.30 -7.67 6.05
C ARG A 58 3.37 -9.19 5.93
N SER A 59 2.33 -9.91 6.35
CA SER A 59 2.27 -11.37 6.20
C SER A 59 2.28 -11.80 4.73
N ALA A 60 1.55 -11.10 3.86
CA ALA A 60 1.52 -11.36 2.42
C ALA A 60 2.88 -11.07 1.76
N LEU A 61 3.55 -9.99 2.17
CA LEU A 61 4.89 -9.62 1.73
C LEU A 61 5.89 -10.73 2.06
N LEU A 62 5.96 -11.18 3.31
CA LEU A 62 6.90 -12.22 3.74
C LEU A 62 6.66 -13.59 3.07
N ARG A 63 5.44 -13.83 2.59
CA ARG A 63 5.06 -15.06 1.87
C ARG A 63 5.09 -14.89 0.35
N LEU A 64 5.51 -13.74 -0.15
CA LEU A 64 5.46 -13.42 -1.57
C LEU A 64 6.35 -14.37 -2.37
N LYS A 65 5.78 -14.93 -3.43
CA LYS A 65 6.49 -15.76 -4.41
C LYS A 65 6.15 -15.28 -5.81
N ARG A 66 7.12 -15.31 -6.72
CA ARG A 66 6.92 -14.94 -8.13
C ARG A 66 5.87 -15.84 -8.80
N GLY A 67 5.95 -17.16 -8.57
CA GLY A 67 5.06 -18.12 -9.21
C GLY A 67 5.14 -18.01 -10.75
N LYS A 68 3.98 -17.83 -11.40
CA LYS A 68 3.86 -17.64 -12.86
C LYS A 68 3.87 -16.16 -13.30
N ARG A 69 4.07 -15.22 -12.37
CA ARG A 69 4.08 -13.78 -12.67
C ARG A 69 5.37 -13.41 -13.39
N ASP A 70 5.28 -12.48 -14.33
CA ASP A 70 6.46 -11.82 -14.88
C ASP A 70 7.22 -11.03 -13.80
N MET A 71 8.50 -10.77 -14.02
CA MET A 71 9.38 -10.02 -13.12
C MET A 71 8.83 -8.62 -12.81
N HIS A 72 8.29 -7.91 -13.80
CA HIS A 72 7.74 -6.58 -13.57
C HIS A 72 6.50 -6.64 -12.66
N ALA A 73 5.57 -7.53 -12.96
CA ALA A 73 4.37 -7.74 -12.16
C ALA A 73 4.68 -8.21 -10.72
N TYR A 74 5.74 -9.00 -10.55
CA TYR A 74 6.24 -9.42 -9.25
C TYR A 74 6.84 -8.25 -8.45
N ALA A 75 7.72 -7.45 -9.07
CA ALA A 75 8.34 -6.29 -8.45
C ALA A 75 7.30 -5.23 -8.04
N GLN A 76 6.30 -4.97 -8.89
CA GLN A 76 5.21 -4.05 -8.56
C GLN A 76 4.35 -4.57 -7.40
N HIS A 77 4.09 -5.88 -7.33
CA HIS A 77 3.33 -6.44 -6.21
C HIS A 77 4.11 -6.37 -4.89
N LEU A 78 5.42 -6.63 -4.91
CA LEU A 78 6.28 -6.42 -3.76
C LEU A 78 6.23 -4.95 -3.29
N ARG A 79 6.38 -3.99 -4.22
CA ARG A 79 6.31 -2.55 -3.92
C ARG A 79 4.96 -2.14 -3.33
N TYR A 80 3.87 -2.64 -3.87
CA TYR A 80 2.52 -2.41 -3.35
C TYR A 80 2.39 -2.89 -1.89
N LEU A 81 2.81 -4.13 -1.62
CA LEU A 81 2.74 -4.70 -0.27
C LEU A 81 3.66 -3.95 0.71
N ALA A 82 4.86 -3.54 0.28
CA ALA A 82 5.75 -2.72 1.09
C ALA A 82 5.14 -1.36 1.41
N SER A 83 4.51 -0.69 0.44
CA SER A 83 3.85 0.60 0.64
C SER A 83 2.60 0.52 1.53
N SER A 84 1.98 -0.65 1.62
CA SER A 84 0.83 -0.92 2.49
C SER A 84 1.22 -1.09 3.96
N VAL A 85 2.52 -1.21 4.26
CA VAL A 85 3.07 -1.31 5.61
C VAL A 85 3.67 0.04 5.99
N ALA A 86 2.80 0.99 6.35
CA ALA A 86 3.18 2.39 6.53
C ALA A 86 3.65 2.73 7.96
N GLU A 87 3.09 2.12 9.01
CA GLU A 87 3.41 2.50 10.39
C GLU A 87 4.75 1.95 10.84
N ASN A 88 5.07 0.70 10.47
CA ASN A 88 6.36 0.09 10.76
C ASN A 88 6.95 -0.53 9.48
N PRO A 89 7.64 0.28 8.65
CA PRO A 89 8.14 -0.18 7.37
C PRO A 89 9.14 -1.32 7.54
N VAL A 90 9.10 -2.26 6.60
CA VAL A 90 10.05 -3.37 6.57
C VAL A 90 11.42 -2.85 6.14
N ASP A 91 12.49 -3.31 6.79
CA ASP A 91 13.85 -2.90 6.43
C ASP A 91 14.20 -3.33 5.00
N GLU A 92 15.06 -2.54 4.36
CA GLU A 92 15.44 -2.75 2.96
C GLU A 92 16.09 -4.11 2.73
N HIS A 93 16.93 -4.57 3.67
CA HIS A 93 17.59 -5.86 3.58
C HIS A 93 16.58 -7.02 3.62
N THR A 94 15.54 -6.92 4.45
CA THR A 94 14.43 -7.89 4.47
C THR A 94 13.61 -7.82 3.19
N LEU A 95 13.36 -6.63 2.62
CA LEU A 95 12.67 -6.50 1.33
C LEU A 95 13.45 -7.16 0.19
N ILE A 96 14.77 -6.93 0.13
CA ILE A 96 15.68 -7.57 -0.85
C ILE A 96 15.66 -9.09 -0.65
N ASN A 97 15.76 -9.56 0.58
CA ASN A 97 15.67 -10.99 0.89
C ASN A 97 14.35 -11.58 0.42
N VAL A 98 13.20 -10.99 0.79
CA VAL A 98 11.88 -11.44 0.34
C VAL A 98 11.81 -11.49 -1.19
N PHE A 99 12.33 -10.46 -1.87
CA PHE A 99 12.39 -10.43 -3.32
C PHE A 99 13.19 -11.62 -3.88
N ILE A 100 14.44 -11.81 -3.45
CA ILE A 100 15.35 -12.87 -3.92
C ILE A 100 14.80 -14.26 -3.59
N TYR A 101 14.33 -14.48 -2.35
CA TYR A 101 13.80 -15.78 -1.93
C TYR A 101 12.49 -16.14 -2.64
N GLY A 102 11.66 -15.15 -2.97
CA GLY A 102 10.40 -15.35 -3.68
C GLY A 102 10.53 -15.67 -5.17
N LEU A 103 11.70 -15.48 -5.80
CA LEU A 103 11.92 -15.73 -7.24
C LEU A 103 11.85 -17.21 -7.67
N VAL A 104 11.88 -18.16 -6.73
CA VAL A 104 11.94 -19.63 -6.89
C VAL A 104 12.09 -20.15 -8.32
N ASN A 105 13.33 -20.46 -8.69
CA ASN A 105 13.70 -21.73 -9.31
C ASN A 105 15.15 -22.07 -8.90
N ARG A 106 15.40 -23.35 -8.55
CA ARG A 106 16.69 -23.87 -8.03
C ARG A 106 17.93 -23.63 -8.91
N PRO A 107 17.86 -23.21 -10.20
CA PRO A 107 19.02 -22.73 -10.96
C PRO A 107 19.09 -21.21 -11.20
N VAL A 108 18.03 -20.44 -10.90
CA VAL A 108 18.03 -18.97 -11.17
C VAL A 108 18.72 -18.20 -10.05
N LYS A 109 18.64 -18.70 -8.81
CA LYS A 109 19.38 -18.14 -7.67
C LYS A 109 20.88 -18.06 -7.93
N THR A 110 21.44 -19.04 -8.65
CA THR A 110 22.88 -19.11 -8.93
C THR A 110 23.37 -18.07 -9.94
N TYR A 111 22.51 -17.49 -10.78
CA TYR A 111 22.96 -16.45 -11.72
C TYR A 111 22.96 -15.06 -11.09
N MET A 112 21.96 -14.74 -10.27
CA MET A 112 21.90 -13.44 -9.56
C MET A 112 22.88 -13.33 -8.38
N LEU A 113 23.29 -14.46 -7.79
CA LEU A 113 24.29 -14.50 -6.71
C LEU A 113 25.73 -14.66 -7.22
N ARG A 114 25.95 -14.71 -8.55
CA ARG A 114 27.29 -14.79 -9.16
C ARG A 114 27.81 -13.45 -9.65
N GLU A 115 26.92 -12.51 -9.94
CA GLU A 115 27.34 -11.11 -10.08
C GLU A 115 27.49 -10.56 -8.67
N ASP A 116 28.72 -10.62 -8.20
CA ASP A 116 29.13 -9.95 -6.99
C ASP A 116 28.70 -8.48 -7.06
N PHE A 117 28.00 -8.02 -6.03
CA PHE A 117 27.82 -6.60 -5.73
C PHE A 117 29.16 -5.96 -5.29
N HIS A 118 30.26 -6.24 -6.01
CA HIS A 118 31.58 -5.70 -5.74
C HIS A 118 31.86 -4.38 -6.46
N THR A 119 30.87 -3.80 -7.14
CA THR A 119 31.00 -2.47 -7.74
C THR A 119 29.69 -1.70 -7.74
N LEU A 120 29.26 -1.24 -6.57
CA LEU A 120 28.54 0.05 -6.40
C LEU A 120 28.91 0.64 -5.04
#